data_AF-A0A3A0A2P6-F1
#
_entry.id   AF-A0A3A0A2P6-F1
#
_cell.length_a   1.000
_cell.length_b   1.000
_cell.length_c   1.000
_cell.angle_alpha   90.00
_cell.angle_beta   90.00
_cell.angle_gamma   90.00
#
_symmetry.space_group_name_H-M   'P 1'
#
loop_
_entity.id
_entity.type
_entity.pdbx_description
1 polymer ?
#
loop_
_entity_poly.entity_id
_entity_poly.type
_entity_poly.pdbx_seq_one_letter_code
_entity_poly.pdbx_strand_id
1 'polypeptide(L)'
;PGERLPLVVATHAAGPFRAAEMRWVAGGSHVPLDSLAMLCAQIEAWDGMPAAPDALAHASAEAQAAARRRVQQMTEQAEARVQAGLARQVEAATHRLQRELARYLMVMNAAPNDPNTRWYELMQPSSRDSSTATRLRTCLDRLGGYPVWDPAVLSDARNVVRRLTEPQRRARIAGSEIDAALNDPRWIARS
;
A
#
# COMPACT_ATOMS: atom_id res chain seq x y z
N PRO A 1 -50.34 13.70 -15.68
CA PRO A 1 -49.28 12.83 -16.24
C PRO A 1 -48.30 13.69 -17.04
N GLY A 2 -47.16 14.06 -16.44
CA GLY A 2 -46.20 14.98 -17.04
C GLY A 2 -45.32 14.31 -18.08
N GLU A 3 -45.01 15.03 -19.16
CA GLU A 3 -44.04 14.65 -20.17
C GLU A 3 -42.70 14.31 -19.50
N ARG A 4 -42.16 13.13 -19.78
CA ARG A 4 -40.89 12.68 -19.22
C ARG A 4 -39.77 13.13 -20.14
N LEU A 5 -38.82 13.89 -19.60
CA LEU A 5 -37.54 14.12 -20.25
C LEU A 5 -36.90 12.78 -20.64
N PRO A 6 -36.23 12.70 -21.81
CA PRO A 6 -35.52 11.50 -22.24
C PRO A 6 -34.18 11.32 -21.50
N LEU A 7 -34.21 11.56 -20.18
CA LEU A 7 -33.05 11.49 -19.30
C LEU A 7 -33.26 10.33 -18.33
N VAL A 8 -32.28 9.43 -18.30
CA VAL A 8 -32.19 8.35 -17.33
C VAL A 8 -31.06 8.68 -16.37
N VAL A 9 -31.34 8.55 -15.08
CA VAL A 9 -30.33 8.62 -14.03
C VAL A 9 -30.41 7.35 -13.21
N ALA A 10 -29.31 6.61 -13.15
CA ALA A 10 -29.18 5.46 -12.28
C ALA A 10 -28.10 5.74 -11.23
N THR A 11 -28.31 5.25 -10.01
CA THR A 11 -27.33 5.37 -8.95
C THR A 11 -27.01 4.00 -8.37
N HIS A 12 -25.80 3.86 -7.86
CA HIS A 12 -25.41 2.71 -7.08
C HIS A 12 -24.53 3.16 -5.92
N ALA A 13 -24.67 2.48 -4.78
CA ALA A 13 -23.85 2.73 -3.60
C ALA A 13 -23.50 1.41 -2.93
N ALA A 14 -22.26 1.31 -2.45
CA ALA A 14 -21.75 0.21 -1.64
C ALA A 14 -20.75 0.76 -0.63
N GLY A 15 -21.09 0.64 0.66
CA GLY A 15 -20.30 1.24 1.74
C GLY A 15 -20.14 2.76 1.54
N PRO A 16 -18.90 3.31 1.56
CA PRO A 16 -18.66 4.74 1.39
C PRO A 16 -18.70 5.19 -0.08
N PHE A 17 -18.78 4.27 -1.05
CA PHE A 17 -18.72 4.58 -2.46
C PHE A 17 -20.12 4.76 -3.05
N ARG A 18 -20.29 5.80 -3.86
CA ARG A 18 -21.52 6.07 -4.60
C ARG A 18 -21.18 6.59 -6.00
N ALA A 19 -21.89 6.10 -7.01
CA ALA A 19 -21.84 6.62 -8.36
C ALA A 19 -23.24 6.93 -8.87
N ALA A 20 -23.33 7.95 -9.73
CA ALA A 20 -24.50 8.25 -10.53
C ALA A 20 -24.07 8.23 -12.00
N GLU A 21 -24.88 7.61 -12.84
CA GLU A 21 -24.67 7.55 -14.28
C GLU A 21 -25.90 8.13 -14.96
N MET A 22 -25.67 9.04 -15.90
CA MET A 22 -26.73 9.75 -16.61
C MET A 22 -26.67 9.38 -18.09
N ARG A 23 -27.83 9.19 -18.71
CA ARG A 23 -27.94 8.89 -20.15
C ARG A 23 -29.08 9.67 -20.77
N TRP A 24 -28.82 10.24 -21.94
CA TRP A 24 -29.83 10.85 -22.79
C TRP A 24 -30.32 9.85 -23.83
N VAL A 25 -31.62 9.77 -24.09
CA VAL A 25 -32.23 8.81 -25.01
C VAL A 25 -32.82 9.53 -26.23
N ALA A 26 -32.26 9.31 -27.41
CA ALA A 26 -32.72 9.97 -28.64
C ALA A 26 -32.63 9.00 -29.83
N GLY A 27 -33.64 9.06 -30.72
CA GLY A 27 -33.63 8.32 -31.99
C GLY A 27 -33.49 6.79 -31.84
N GLY A 28 -34.01 6.20 -30.75
CA GLY A 28 -33.89 4.77 -30.48
C GLY A 28 -32.54 4.33 -29.90
N SER A 29 -31.62 5.27 -29.66
CA SER A 29 -30.32 5.04 -29.03
C SER A 29 -30.19 5.82 -27.72
N HIS A 30 -29.11 5.59 -26.97
CA HIS A 30 -28.78 6.38 -25.79
C HIS A 30 -27.31 6.76 -25.77
N VAL A 31 -27.01 7.90 -25.14
CA VAL A 31 -25.66 8.46 -25.02
C VAL A 31 -25.37 8.75 -23.55
N PRO A 32 -24.22 8.29 -23.00
CA PRO A 32 -23.80 8.66 -21.65
C PRO A 32 -23.52 10.15 -21.54
N LEU A 33 -23.88 10.74 -20.40
CA LEU A 33 -23.64 12.15 -20.08
C LEU A 33 -22.61 12.24 -18.96
N ASP A 34 -21.41 12.68 -19.30
CA ASP A 34 -20.30 12.81 -18.35
C ASP A 34 -20.18 14.23 -17.75
N SER A 35 -21.00 15.18 -18.22
CA SER A 35 -20.97 16.56 -17.74
C SER A 35 -22.31 17.27 -17.88
N LEU A 36 -22.48 18.34 -17.10
CA LEU A 36 -23.63 19.24 -17.22
C LEU A 36 -23.69 19.90 -18.61
N ALA A 37 -22.55 20.21 -19.21
CA ALA A 37 -22.49 20.81 -20.55
C ALA A 37 -23.07 19.88 -21.63
N MET A 38 -22.79 18.57 -21.55
CA MET A 38 -23.41 17.59 -22.44
C MET A 38 -24.92 17.53 -22.23
N LEU A 39 -25.39 17.56 -20.97
CA LEU A 39 -26.82 17.60 -20.68
C LEU A 39 -27.49 18.84 -21.28
N CYS A 40 -26.91 20.03 -21.10
CA CYS A 40 -27.42 21.28 -21.68
C CYS A 40 -27.52 21.18 -23.20
N ALA A 41 -26.47 20.69 -23.87
CA ALA A 41 -26.46 20.53 -25.32
C ALA A 41 -27.58 19.59 -25.81
N GLN A 42 -27.85 18.51 -25.07
CA GLN A 42 -28.95 17.59 -25.40
C GLN A 42 -30.32 18.21 -25.18
N ILE A 43 -30.49 19.02 -24.12
CA ILE A 43 -31.73 19.75 -23.85
C ILE A 43 -32.00 20.78 -24.96
N GLU A 44 -30.98 21.52 -25.39
CA GLU A 44 -31.10 22.52 -26.46
C GLU A 44 -31.45 21.89 -27.81
N ALA A 45 -30.95 20.69 -28.09
CA ALA A 45 -31.22 19.94 -29.31
C ALA A 45 -32.52 19.11 -29.26
N TRP A 46 -33.23 19.09 -28.14
CA TRP A 46 -34.40 18.24 -27.97
C TRP A 46 -35.60 18.77 -28.78
N ASP A 47 -36.19 17.89 -29.58
CA ASP A 47 -37.36 18.15 -30.40
C ASP A 47 -38.70 18.12 -29.63
N GLY A 48 -38.65 17.89 -28.31
CA GLY A 48 -39.83 17.75 -27.45
C GLY A 48 -40.50 16.37 -27.54
N MET A 49 -40.00 15.46 -28.37
CA MET A 49 -40.61 14.14 -28.52
C MET A 49 -40.22 13.22 -27.35
N PRO A 50 -41.16 12.42 -26.82
CA PRO A 50 -40.87 11.46 -25.76
C PRO A 50 -40.03 10.29 -26.29
N ALA A 51 -39.09 9.82 -25.47
CA ALA A 51 -38.34 8.60 -25.77
C ALA A 51 -39.24 7.36 -25.68
N ALA A 52 -38.98 6.37 -26.54
CA ALA A 52 -39.67 5.09 -26.52
C ALA A 52 -39.45 4.36 -25.18
N PRO A 53 -40.48 3.74 -24.58
CA PRO A 53 -40.37 3.04 -23.30
C PRO A 53 -39.26 1.98 -23.26
N ASP A 54 -39.08 1.21 -24.34
CA ASP A 54 -38.05 0.18 -24.42
C ASP A 54 -36.64 0.77 -24.45
N ALA A 55 -36.46 1.91 -25.14
CA ALA A 55 -35.19 2.62 -25.17
C ALA A 55 -34.83 3.21 -23.80
N LEU A 56 -35.83 3.74 -23.07
CA LEU A 56 -35.66 4.18 -21.67
C LEU A 56 -35.30 3.01 -20.74
N ALA A 57 -35.97 1.86 -20.88
CA ALA A 57 -35.69 0.67 -20.08
C ALA A 57 -34.27 0.15 -20.33
N HIS A 58 -33.85 0.11 -21.60
CA HIS A 58 -32.51 -0.29 -22.00
C HIS A 58 -31.44 0.68 -21.46
N ALA A 59 -31.64 1.98 -21.63
CA ALA A 59 -30.75 3.02 -21.07
C ALA A 59 -30.66 2.94 -19.53
N SER A 60 -31.78 2.63 -18.85
CA SER A 60 -31.82 2.43 -17.39
C SER A 60 -31.01 1.21 -16.96
N ALA A 61 -31.17 0.07 -17.63
CA ALA A 61 -30.38 -1.13 -17.35
C ALA A 61 -28.88 -0.87 -17.55
N GLU A 62 -28.50 -0.18 -18.63
CA GLU A 62 -27.11 0.16 -18.89
C GLU A 62 -26.52 1.19 -17.92
N ALA A 63 -27.27 2.24 -17.56
CA ALA A 63 -26.86 3.22 -16.56
C ALA A 63 -26.66 2.55 -15.20
N GLN A 64 -27.57 1.65 -14.81
CA GLN A 64 -27.47 0.90 -13.56
C GLN A 64 -26.24 -0.03 -13.56
N ALA A 65 -25.96 -0.70 -14.67
CA ALA A 65 -24.77 -1.54 -14.82
C ALA A 65 -23.47 -0.71 -14.78
N ALA A 66 -23.45 0.45 -15.43
CA ALA A 66 -22.32 1.38 -15.39
C ALA A 66 -22.06 1.90 -13.96
N ALA A 67 -23.11 2.31 -13.24
CA ALA A 67 -22.98 2.81 -11.87
C ALA A 67 -22.42 1.72 -10.94
N ARG A 68 -22.88 0.47 -11.10
CA ARG A 68 -22.33 -0.69 -10.39
C ARG A 68 -20.85 -0.92 -10.70
N ARG A 69 -20.46 -0.93 -11.98
CA ARG A 69 -19.06 -1.09 -12.39
C ARG A 69 -18.16 0.01 -11.80
N ARG A 70 -18.63 1.27 -11.80
CA ARG A 70 -17.86 2.39 -11.26
C ARG A 70 -17.64 2.28 -9.75
N VAL A 71 -18.68 1.89 -9.00
CA VAL A 71 -18.55 1.62 -7.56
C VAL A 71 -17.59 0.46 -7.30
N GLN A 72 -17.69 -0.62 -8.07
CA GLN A 72 -16.78 -1.77 -7.95
C GLN A 72 -15.32 -1.34 -8.18
N GLN A 73 -15.05 -0.56 -9.23
CA GLN A 73 -13.71 -0.02 -9.50
C GLN A 73 -13.20 0.88 -8.36
N MET A 74 -14.07 1.73 -7.79
CA MET A 74 -13.69 2.57 -6.64
C MET A 74 -13.31 1.74 -5.43
N THR A 75 -14.06 0.68 -5.13
CA THR A 75 -13.76 -0.28 -4.05
C THR A 75 -12.40 -0.95 -4.28
N GLU A 76 -12.18 -1.54 -5.44
CA GLU A 76 -10.93 -2.24 -5.79
C GLU A 76 -9.72 -1.31 -5.72
N GLN A 77 -9.86 -0.07 -6.23
CA GLN A 77 -8.78 0.92 -6.15
C GLN A 77 -8.47 1.34 -4.72
N ALA A 78 -9.49 1.46 -3.87
CA ALA A 78 -9.29 1.80 -2.46
C ALA A 78 -8.57 0.66 -1.72
N GLU A 79 -8.99 -0.58 -1.92
CA GLU A 79 -8.33 -1.77 -1.37
C GLU A 79 -6.88 -1.87 -1.84
N ALA A 80 -6.62 -1.70 -3.13
CA ALA A 80 -5.27 -1.71 -3.68
C ALA A 80 -4.38 -0.62 -3.06
N ARG A 81 -4.91 0.59 -2.84
CA ARG A 81 -4.17 1.68 -2.18
C ARG A 81 -3.84 1.35 -0.73
N VAL A 82 -4.78 0.73 0.00
CA VAL A 82 -4.55 0.29 1.38
C VAL A 82 -3.45 -0.76 1.42
N GLN A 83 -3.54 -1.81 0.58
CA GLN A 83 -2.54 -2.87 0.52
C GLN A 83 -1.15 -2.34 0.15
N ALA A 84 -1.06 -1.46 -0.85
CA ALA A 84 0.20 -0.80 -1.22
C ALA A 84 0.75 0.06 -0.07
N GLY A 85 -0.13 0.70 0.72
CA GLY A 85 0.25 1.45 1.92
C GLY A 85 0.85 0.56 3.00
N LEU A 86 0.20 -0.56 3.30
CA LEU A 86 0.68 -1.55 4.28
C LEU A 86 2.03 -2.14 3.85
N ALA A 87 2.17 -2.52 2.58
CA ALA A 87 3.43 -3.03 2.03
C ALA A 87 4.59 -2.03 2.22
N ARG A 88 4.36 -0.74 1.92
CA ARG A 88 5.38 0.32 2.14
C ARG A 88 5.76 0.49 3.61
N GLN A 89 4.83 0.28 4.55
CA GLN A 89 5.14 0.32 5.97
C GLN A 89 6.07 -0.82 6.38
N VAL A 90 5.78 -2.05 5.93
CA VAL A 90 6.63 -3.23 6.18
C VAL A 90 8.01 -3.05 5.55
N GLU A 91 8.08 -2.53 4.32
CA GLU A 91 9.35 -2.23 3.64
C GLU A 91 10.18 -1.20 4.43
N ALA A 92 9.56 -0.12 4.89
CA ALA A 92 10.25 0.88 5.71
C ALA A 92 10.77 0.29 7.04
N ALA A 93 10.00 -0.58 7.70
CA ALA A 93 10.42 -1.28 8.91
C ALA A 93 11.58 -2.25 8.63
N THR A 94 11.52 -2.95 7.49
CA THR A 94 12.58 -3.86 6.99
C THR A 94 13.88 -3.11 6.77
N HIS A 95 13.85 -1.98 6.05
CA HIS A 95 15.03 -1.15 5.83
C HIS A 95 15.60 -0.60 7.14
N ARG A 96 14.75 -0.17 8.08
CA ARG A 96 15.19 0.27 9.40
C ARG A 96 15.90 -0.85 10.16
N LEU A 97 15.30 -2.05 10.20
CA LEU A 97 15.89 -3.21 10.86
C LEU A 97 17.22 -3.60 10.24
N GLN A 98 17.32 -3.66 8.90
CA GLN A 98 18.58 -3.94 8.21
C GLN A 98 19.68 -2.93 8.58
N ARG A 99 19.37 -1.63 8.61
CA ARG A 99 20.36 -0.60 8.98
C ARG A 99 20.87 -0.76 10.41
N GLU A 100 19.98 -0.96 11.38
CA GLU A 100 20.39 -1.16 12.77
C GLU A 100 21.12 -2.49 12.96
N LEU A 101 20.69 -3.55 12.29
CA LEU A 101 21.36 -4.85 12.31
C LEU A 101 22.77 -4.76 11.72
N ALA A 102 22.95 -4.07 10.59
CA ALA A 102 24.28 -3.84 10.02
C ALA A 102 25.19 -3.13 11.03
N ARG A 103 24.72 -2.06 11.67
CA ARG A 103 25.47 -1.33 12.70
C ARG A 103 25.81 -2.23 13.88
N TYR A 104 24.83 -3.00 14.36
CA TYR A 104 24.99 -3.93 15.47
C TYR A 104 26.08 -4.98 15.16
N LEU A 105 26.00 -5.63 14.00
CA LEU A 105 26.99 -6.61 13.55
C LEU A 105 28.39 -6.00 13.40
N MET A 106 28.50 -4.78 12.85
CA MET A 106 29.78 -4.07 12.73
C MET A 106 30.41 -3.73 14.09
N VAL A 107 29.61 -3.38 15.10
CA VAL A 107 30.10 -3.20 16.48
C VAL A 107 30.58 -4.53 17.06
N MET A 108 29.93 -5.64 16.69
CA MET A 108 30.32 -7.01 17.05
C MET A 108 31.47 -7.58 16.20
N ASN A 109 32.23 -6.71 15.53
CA ASN A 109 33.39 -7.02 14.68
C ASN A 109 33.07 -7.88 13.45
N ALA A 110 31.89 -7.71 12.86
CA ALA A 110 31.58 -8.32 11.57
C ALA A 110 32.46 -7.79 10.44
N ALA A 111 32.75 -8.66 9.46
CA ALA A 111 33.47 -8.26 8.26
C ALA A 111 32.67 -7.19 7.48
N PRO A 112 33.29 -6.07 7.08
CA PRO A 112 32.57 -4.97 6.45
C PRO A 112 31.86 -5.28 5.12
N ASN A 113 32.22 -6.39 4.49
CA ASN A 113 31.70 -6.85 3.20
C ASN A 113 30.88 -8.15 3.33
N ASP A 114 30.90 -8.79 4.52
CA ASP A 114 30.13 -10.00 4.78
C ASP A 114 29.70 -10.06 6.25
N PRO A 115 28.65 -9.30 6.62
CA PRO A 115 28.10 -9.34 7.97
C PRO A 115 27.40 -10.66 8.30
N ASN A 116 26.99 -11.43 7.28
CA ASN A 116 26.19 -12.64 7.47
C ASN A 116 27.01 -13.76 8.12
N THR A 117 28.30 -13.88 7.78
CA THR A 117 29.19 -14.83 8.47
C THR A 117 29.24 -14.57 9.97
N ARG A 118 29.42 -13.31 10.39
CA ARG A 118 29.45 -12.98 11.82
C ARG A 118 28.10 -13.20 12.49
N TRP A 119 27.01 -12.87 11.82
CA TRP A 119 25.66 -13.14 12.31
C TRP A 119 25.47 -14.64 12.55
N TYR A 120 25.81 -15.48 11.58
CA TYR A 120 25.71 -16.94 11.70
C TYR A 120 26.51 -17.48 12.89
N GLU A 121 27.77 -17.05 13.06
CA GLU A 121 28.61 -17.41 14.21
C GLU A 121 27.95 -17.06 15.55
N LEU A 122 27.42 -15.84 15.68
CA LEU A 122 26.81 -15.34 16.91
C LEU A 122 25.53 -16.10 17.29
N MET A 123 24.86 -16.74 16.32
CA MET A 123 23.66 -17.55 16.54
C MET A 123 23.96 -19.00 16.94
N GLN A 124 25.20 -19.47 16.81
CA GLN A 124 25.55 -20.85 17.13
C GLN A 124 25.39 -21.16 18.63
N PRO A 125 25.02 -22.39 19.02
CA PRO A 125 24.84 -22.80 20.42
C PRO A 125 26.10 -22.62 21.29
N SER A 126 27.28 -22.60 20.67
CA SER A 126 28.57 -22.39 21.32
C SER A 126 28.80 -20.92 21.76
N SER A 127 27.96 -20.00 21.29
CA SER A 127 27.99 -18.60 21.71
C SER A 127 27.52 -18.48 23.16
N ARG A 128 28.35 -17.86 24.01
CA ARG A 128 28.06 -17.71 25.45
C ARG A 128 26.92 -16.73 25.76
N ASP A 129 26.43 -15.99 24.76
CA ASP A 129 25.39 -14.98 24.92
C ASP A 129 24.07 -15.40 24.26
N SER A 130 23.19 -15.99 25.07
CA SER A 130 21.87 -16.44 24.64
C SER A 130 20.94 -15.30 24.26
N SER A 131 21.16 -14.09 24.79
CA SER A 131 20.33 -12.92 24.51
C SER A 131 20.60 -12.38 23.10
N THR A 132 21.88 -12.27 22.73
CA THR A 132 22.31 -11.90 21.38
C THR A 132 21.81 -12.91 20.35
N ALA A 133 21.98 -14.21 20.61
CA ALA A 133 21.50 -15.25 19.70
C ALA A 133 19.98 -15.20 19.50
N THR A 134 19.20 -14.94 20.56
CA THR A 134 17.74 -14.83 20.49
C THR A 134 17.32 -13.63 19.65
N ARG A 135 17.91 -12.46 19.90
CA ARG A 135 17.64 -11.24 19.14
C ARG A 135 17.94 -11.41 17.65
N LEU A 136 19.06 -12.04 17.33
CA LEU A 136 19.49 -12.30 15.96
C LEU A 136 18.56 -13.30 15.24
N ARG A 137 17.99 -14.29 15.94
CA ARG A 137 16.92 -15.15 15.40
C ARG A 137 15.67 -14.34 15.09
N THR A 138 15.24 -13.48 16.01
CA THR A 138 14.08 -12.61 15.77
C THR A 138 14.28 -11.71 14.56
N CYS A 139 15.50 -11.21 14.33
CA CYS A 139 15.83 -10.45 13.12
C CYS A 139 15.68 -11.32 11.86
N LEU A 140 16.17 -12.56 11.90
CA LEU A 140 16.08 -13.50 10.79
C LEU A 140 14.62 -13.79 10.42
N ASP A 141 13.79 -14.06 11.42
CA ASP A 141 12.36 -14.33 11.25
C ASP A 141 11.61 -13.12 10.68
N ARG A 142 11.93 -11.91 11.17
CA ARG A 142 11.33 -10.66 10.68
C ARG A 142 11.71 -10.38 9.23
N LEU A 143 12.98 -10.57 8.87
CA LEU A 143 13.50 -10.34 7.51
C LEU A 143 13.20 -11.48 6.54
N GLY A 144 12.78 -12.65 7.03
CA GLY A 144 12.51 -13.83 6.20
C GLY A 144 13.77 -14.54 5.71
N GLY A 145 14.91 -14.36 6.38
CA GLY A 145 16.20 -14.91 6.00
C GLY A 145 17.34 -13.91 6.09
N TYR A 146 18.53 -14.33 5.64
CA TYR A 146 19.68 -13.44 5.55
C TYR A 146 19.46 -12.42 4.42
N PRO A 147 19.56 -11.12 4.69
CA PRO A 147 19.38 -10.11 3.68
C PRO A 147 20.57 -10.10 2.71
N VAL A 148 20.28 -9.68 1.49
CA VAL A 148 21.30 -9.17 0.58
C VAL A 148 21.59 -7.74 1.02
N TRP A 149 22.84 -7.48 1.41
CA TRP A 149 23.23 -6.17 1.93
C TRP A 149 23.43 -5.15 0.81
N ASP A 150 22.69 -4.05 0.86
CA ASP A 150 22.99 -2.88 0.05
C ASP A 150 24.36 -2.29 0.46
N PRO A 151 25.32 -2.11 -0.47
CA PRO A 151 26.59 -1.46 -0.20
C PRO A 151 26.47 -0.09 0.48
N ALA A 152 25.41 0.67 0.18
CA ALA A 152 25.14 1.96 0.82
C ALA A 152 24.84 1.80 2.32
N VAL A 153 24.06 0.76 2.69
CA VAL A 153 23.75 0.43 4.08
C VAL A 153 25.00 0.01 4.85
N LEU A 154 25.86 -0.82 4.25
CA LEU A 154 27.12 -1.23 4.87
C LEU A 154 28.10 -0.06 5.04
N SER A 155 28.17 0.82 4.05
CA SER A 155 28.97 2.05 4.11
C SER A 155 28.48 2.98 5.22
N ASP A 156 27.17 3.23 5.31
CA ASP A 156 26.55 4.01 6.39
C ASP A 156 26.87 3.41 7.77
N ALA A 157 26.66 2.10 7.94
CA ALA A 157 26.94 1.41 9.19
C ALA A 157 28.41 1.54 9.60
N ARG A 158 29.35 1.36 8.65
CA ARG A 158 30.78 1.52 8.88
C ARG A 158 31.12 2.95 9.33
N ASN A 159 30.55 3.95 8.66
CA ASN A 159 30.79 5.36 8.98
C ASN A 159 30.27 5.72 10.38
N VAL A 160 29.10 5.22 10.75
CA VAL A 160 28.55 5.38 12.10
C VAL A 160 29.48 4.73 13.13
N VAL A 161 29.81 3.46 12.96
CA VAL A 161 30.61 2.70 13.94
C VAL A 161 32.01 3.29 14.13
N ARG A 162 32.65 3.80 13.07
CA ARG A 162 33.95 4.48 13.16
C ARG A 162 33.92 5.74 14.04
N ARG A 163 32.77 6.38 14.18
CA ARG A 163 32.61 7.61 14.98
C ARG A 163 32.18 7.33 16.43
N LEU A 164 31.88 6.08 16.78
CA LEU A 164 31.44 5.73 18.13
C LEU A 164 32.63 5.68 19.10
N THR A 165 32.43 6.28 20.27
CA THR A 165 33.30 6.09 21.43
C THR A 165 33.07 4.71 22.05
N GLU A 166 34.00 4.27 22.90
CA GLU A 166 33.90 2.96 23.56
C GLU A 166 32.64 2.81 24.44
N PRO A 167 32.22 3.82 25.24
CA PRO A 167 30.93 3.76 25.93
C PRO A 167 29.73 3.61 24.98
N GLN A 168 29.75 4.29 23.83
CA GLN A 168 28.66 4.20 22.83
C GLN A 168 28.64 2.84 22.14
N ARG A 169 29.80 2.21 21.90
CA ARG A 169 29.89 0.84 21.39
C ARG A 169 29.25 -0.14 22.36
N ARG A 170 29.60 -0.06 23.64
CA ARG A 170 28.98 -0.91 24.68
C ARG A 170 27.47 -0.73 24.77
N ALA A 171 26.99 0.51 24.68
CA ALA A 171 25.55 0.79 24.66
C ALA A 171 24.84 0.12 23.47
N ARG A 172 25.43 0.16 22.27
CA ARG A 172 24.87 -0.53 21.10
C ARG A 172 24.91 -2.05 21.20
N ILE A 173 25.95 -2.62 21.83
CA ILE A 173 26.02 -4.07 22.09
C ILE A 173 24.87 -4.53 22.99
N ALA A 174 24.44 -3.69 23.94
CA ALA A 174 23.28 -3.97 24.79
C ALA A 174 21.98 -4.15 23.95
N GLY A 175 21.92 -3.52 22.78
CA GLY A 175 20.93 -3.84 21.73
C GLY A 175 19.66 -3.00 21.75
N SER A 176 19.63 -1.86 22.44
CA SER A 176 18.41 -1.04 22.52
C SER A 176 17.93 -0.53 21.15
N GLU A 177 18.83 -0.19 20.23
CA GLU A 177 18.46 0.34 18.91
C GLU A 177 17.88 -0.74 17.99
N ILE A 178 18.44 -1.95 18.04
CA ILE A 178 17.95 -3.10 17.27
C ILE A 178 16.63 -3.61 17.85
N ASP A 179 16.47 -3.60 19.18
CA ASP A 179 15.20 -3.91 19.83
C ASP A 179 14.12 -2.88 19.46
N ALA A 180 14.47 -1.59 19.35
CA ALA A 180 13.56 -0.56 18.87
C ALA A 180 13.17 -0.73 17.39
N ALA A 181 14.04 -1.31 16.55
CA ALA A 181 13.73 -1.62 15.16
C ALA A 181 12.86 -2.89 15.02
N LEU A 182 13.08 -3.89 15.88
CA LEU A 182 12.26 -5.10 15.97
C LEU A 182 10.83 -4.79 16.45
N ASN A 183 10.69 -3.80 17.33
CA ASN A 183 9.41 -3.35 17.88
C ASN A 183 8.81 -2.16 17.10
N ASP A 184 9.26 -1.89 15.88
CA ASP A 184 8.68 -0.82 15.06
C ASP A 184 7.18 -1.09 14.82
N PRO A 185 6.27 -0.15 15.16
CA PRO A 185 4.82 -0.37 15.01
C PRO A 185 4.40 -0.63 13.56
N ARG A 186 5.22 -0.25 12.58
CA ARG A 186 4.98 -0.54 11.16
C ARG A 186 4.99 -2.04 10.83
N TRP A 187 5.53 -2.89 11.71
CA TRP A 187 5.41 -4.33 11.56
C TRP A 187 3.98 -4.86 11.73
N ILE A 188 3.09 -4.09 12.38
CA ILE A 188 1.66 -4.45 12.54
C ILE A 188 0.96 -4.48 11.18
N ALA A 189 1.46 -3.77 10.17
CA ALA A 189 0.93 -3.84 8.81
C ALA A 189 1.05 -5.24 8.16
N ARG A 190 1.79 -6.16 8.77
CA ARG A 190 1.95 -7.55 8.34
C ARG A 190 1.01 -8.53 9.07
N SER A 191 0.41 -8.13 10.21
CA SER A 191 -0.42 -8.99 11.08
C SER A 191 -1.90 -8.90 10.79
#